data_AF-A0A3D1WKQ3-F1
#
_entry.id   AF-A0A3D1WKQ3-F1
#
_cell.length_a   1.000
_cell.length_b   1.000
_cell.length_c   1.000
_cell.angle_alpha   90.00
_cell.angle_beta   90.00
_cell.angle_gamma   90.00
#
_symmetry.space_group_name_H-M   'P 1'
#
loop_
_entity.id
_entity.type
_entity.pdbx_description
1 polymer ?
#
loop_
_entity_poly.entity_id
_entity_poly.type
_entity_poly.pdbx_seq_one_letter_code
_entity_poly.pdbx_strand_id
1 'polypeptide(L)'
;MSGLTAKQKSKQLAEENVNQNIEYLKTFIDASIMNDFLRGTKRNCKFSDTIFKNTNYVYSYLEAMAKYGTNHWWLSDEPAVVAHFQMHEEKFLIPFDKYQSSIEKTIGRKIEMHELLLTELTDMVDKVYAGEQLTEDDFIQFEQVSKLKREDLIQHGVLFR
;
A
#
# COMPACT_ATOMS: atom_id res chain seq x y z
N MET A 1 24.78 29.54 -18.26
CA MET A 1 24.30 28.26 -17.69
C MET A 1 23.50 28.57 -16.43
N SER A 2 22.22 28.95 -16.55
CA SER A 2 21.39 29.28 -15.38
C SER A 2 20.88 27.99 -14.74
N GLY A 3 21.42 27.64 -13.58
CA GLY A 3 20.95 26.52 -12.78
C GLY A 3 19.55 26.77 -12.22
N LEU A 4 18.69 25.75 -12.25
CA LEU A 4 17.36 25.78 -11.65
C LEU A 4 17.44 26.01 -10.14
N THR A 5 16.56 26.88 -9.63
CA THR A 5 16.44 27.19 -8.19
C THR A 5 15.97 25.97 -7.39
N ALA A 6 16.26 25.92 -6.09
CA ALA A 6 15.83 24.81 -5.21
C ALA A 6 14.30 24.56 -5.25
N LYS A 7 13.50 25.61 -5.42
CA LYS A 7 12.03 25.55 -5.57
C LYS A 7 11.59 25.00 -6.93
N GLN A 8 12.37 25.22 -7.98
CA GLN A 8 12.13 24.63 -9.31
C GLN A 8 12.58 23.18 -9.35
N LYS A 9 13.68 22.83 -8.68
CA LYS A 9 14.12 21.44 -8.52
C LYS A 9 13.12 20.61 -7.71
N SER A 10 12.57 21.13 -6.62
CA SER A 10 11.54 20.42 -5.84
C SER A 10 10.22 20.26 -6.60
N LYS A 11 9.85 21.26 -7.41
CA LYS A 11 8.67 21.18 -8.30
C LYS A 11 8.89 20.20 -9.47
N GLN A 12 10.09 20.16 -10.04
CA GLN A 12 10.45 19.25 -11.13
C GLN A 12 10.63 17.80 -10.65
N LEU A 13 11.21 17.58 -9.46
CA LEU A 13 11.29 16.28 -8.81
C LEU A 13 9.89 15.76 -8.41
N ALA A 14 8.99 16.68 -8.01
CA ALA A 14 7.57 16.35 -7.82
C ALA A 14 6.87 16.00 -9.15
N GLU A 15 7.18 16.68 -10.26
CA GLU A 15 6.57 16.38 -11.57
C GLU A 15 7.08 15.07 -12.20
N GLU A 16 8.37 14.71 -12.02
CA GLU A 16 8.92 13.43 -12.49
C GLU A 16 8.37 12.23 -11.69
N ASN A 17 8.30 12.33 -10.36
CA ASN A 17 7.73 11.27 -9.52
C ASN A 17 6.21 11.14 -9.71
N VAL A 18 5.48 12.25 -9.92
CA VAL A 18 4.03 12.21 -10.15
C VAL A 18 3.69 11.44 -11.44
N ASN A 19 4.46 11.60 -12.52
CA ASN A 19 4.21 10.84 -13.74
C ASN A 19 4.46 9.34 -13.55
N GLN A 20 5.54 8.94 -12.88
CA GLN A 20 5.80 7.53 -12.58
C GLN A 20 4.72 6.94 -11.68
N ASN A 21 4.28 7.67 -10.67
CA ASN A 21 3.20 7.24 -9.77
C ASN A 21 1.88 7.10 -10.52
N ILE A 22 1.54 8.02 -11.43
CA ILE A 22 0.37 7.90 -12.30
C ILE A 22 0.46 6.65 -13.17
N GLU A 23 1.61 6.39 -13.83
CA GLU A 23 1.78 5.19 -14.64
C GLU A 23 1.65 3.90 -13.81
N TYR A 24 2.21 3.90 -12.60
CA TYR A 24 2.07 2.77 -11.69
C TYR A 24 0.62 2.56 -11.22
N LEU A 25 -0.10 3.62 -10.85
CA LEU A 25 -1.50 3.52 -10.44
C LEU A 25 -2.40 2.95 -11.54
N LYS A 26 -2.10 3.20 -12.83
CA LYS A 26 -2.83 2.58 -13.95
C LYS A 26 -2.75 1.06 -13.97
N THR A 27 -1.79 0.46 -13.29
CA THR A 27 -1.62 -1.00 -13.28
C THR A 27 -2.69 -1.72 -12.45
N PHE A 28 -3.38 -1.01 -11.54
CA PHE A 28 -4.37 -1.65 -10.66
C PHE A 28 -5.59 -0.78 -10.32
N ILE A 29 -5.56 0.54 -10.51
CA ILE A 29 -6.77 1.36 -10.47
C ILE A 29 -7.55 1.16 -11.77
N ASP A 30 -8.87 1.01 -11.65
CA ASP A 30 -9.76 0.83 -12.79
C ASP A 30 -9.54 1.90 -13.87
N ALA A 31 -9.44 1.44 -15.13
CA ALA A 31 -9.12 2.29 -16.26
C ALA A 31 -10.14 3.42 -16.46
N SER A 32 -11.42 3.21 -16.13
CA SER A 32 -12.44 4.27 -16.21
C SER A 32 -12.18 5.38 -15.20
N ILE A 33 -11.80 5.05 -13.98
CA ILE A 33 -11.43 6.01 -12.93
C ILE A 33 -10.18 6.78 -13.35
N MET A 34 -9.14 6.10 -13.86
CA MET A 34 -7.93 6.75 -14.35
C MET A 34 -8.22 7.67 -15.54
N ASN A 35 -9.09 7.27 -16.45
CA ASN A 35 -9.51 8.09 -17.59
C ASN A 35 -10.27 9.34 -17.14
N ASP A 36 -11.14 9.22 -16.14
CA ASP A 36 -11.84 10.37 -15.55
C ASP A 36 -10.87 11.32 -14.88
N PHE A 37 -9.89 10.82 -14.12
CA PHE A 37 -8.81 11.62 -13.54
C PHE A 37 -8.02 12.39 -14.62
N LEU A 38 -7.57 11.70 -15.68
CA LEU A 38 -6.82 12.31 -16.79
C LEU A 38 -7.66 13.31 -17.60
N ARG A 39 -8.99 13.20 -17.59
CA ARG A 39 -9.90 14.19 -18.17
C ARG A 39 -10.06 15.39 -17.25
N GLY A 40 -10.25 15.15 -15.95
CA GLY A 40 -10.40 16.18 -14.92
C GLY A 40 -9.19 17.10 -14.82
N THR A 41 -7.98 16.63 -15.10
CA THR A 41 -6.77 17.46 -15.09
C THR A 41 -6.65 18.43 -16.28
N LYS A 42 -7.51 18.32 -17.31
CA LYS A 42 -7.50 19.21 -18.48
C LYS A 42 -8.28 20.51 -18.19
N ARG A 43 -7.71 21.65 -18.57
CA ARG A 43 -8.38 22.97 -18.45
C ARG A 43 -9.68 22.96 -19.28
N ASN A 44 -10.77 23.45 -18.70
CA ASN A 44 -12.11 23.64 -19.31
C ASN A 44 -13.04 22.40 -19.38
N CYS A 45 -12.79 21.33 -18.63
CA CYS A 45 -13.77 20.25 -18.49
C CYS A 45 -14.92 20.65 -17.54
N LYS A 46 -16.17 20.48 -17.98
CA LYS A 46 -17.32 20.47 -17.06
C LYS A 46 -17.24 19.21 -16.22
N PHE A 47 -16.99 19.34 -14.92
CA PHE A 47 -16.97 18.21 -14.00
C PHE A 47 -18.41 17.74 -13.76
N SER A 48 -18.67 16.47 -14.08
CA SER A 48 -19.77 15.77 -13.41
C SER A 48 -19.32 15.38 -12.00
N ASP A 49 -20.27 15.16 -11.09
CA ASP A 49 -19.98 14.70 -9.73
C ASP A 49 -19.17 13.39 -9.73
N THR A 50 -19.40 12.51 -10.70
CA THR A 50 -18.65 11.26 -10.87
C THR A 50 -17.19 11.52 -11.21
N ILE A 51 -16.90 12.39 -12.19
CA ILE A 51 -15.53 12.73 -12.57
C ILE A 51 -14.81 13.39 -11.39
N PHE A 52 -15.49 14.25 -10.65
CA PHE A 52 -14.94 14.89 -9.44
C PHE A 52 -14.56 13.86 -8.36
N LYS A 53 -15.46 12.91 -8.05
CA LYS A 53 -15.20 11.83 -7.09
C LYS A 53 -14.04 10.94 -7.53
N ASN A 54 -14.01 10.50 -8.79
CA ASN A 54 -12.95 9.67 -9.33
C ASN A 54 -11.60 10.40 -9.33
N THR A 55 -11.61 11.69 -9.66
CA THR A 55 -10.42 12.54 -9.62
C THR A 55 -9.86 12.64 -8.20
N ASN A 56 -10.71 12.93 -7.20
CA ASN A 56 -10.29 12.99 -5.79
C ASN A 56 -9.82 11.64 -5.26
N TYR A 57 -10.44 10.55 -5.70
CA TYR A 57 -9.99 9.21 -5.36
C TYR A 57 -8.54 8.99 -5.80
N VAL A 58 -8.19 9.29 -7.06
CA VAL A 58 -6.80 9.16 -7.54
C VAL A 58 -5.85 10.14 -6.83
N TYR A 59 -6.27 11.39 -6.58
CA TYR A 59 -5.46 12.33 -5.81
C TYR A 59 -5.10 11.80 -4.42
N SER A 60 -6.03 11.13 -3.73
CA SER A 60 -5.74 10.54 -2.41
C SER A 60 -4.62 9.49 -2.45
N TYR A 61 -4.45 8.76 -3.56
CA TYR A 61 -3.29 7.86 -3.74
C TYR A 61 -1.99 8.63 -3.97
N LEU A 62 -2.04 9.65 -4.82
CA LEU A 62 -0.87 10.48 -5.12
C LEU A 62 -0.39 11.23 -3.86
N GLU A 63 -1.30 11.69 -3.03
CA GLU A 63 -1.00 12.30 -1.72
C GLU A 63 -0.35 11.29 -0.78
N ALA A 64 -0.88 10.07 -0.69
CA ALA A 64 -0.27 9.00 0.11
C ALA A 64 1.14 8.65 -0.38
N MET A 65 1.35 8.52 -1.69
CA MET A 65 2.67 8.30 -2.29
C MET A 65 3.63 9.46 -1.99
N ALA A 66 3.16 10.71 -2.03
CA ALA A 66 3.99 11.88 -1.79
C ALA A 66 4.54 11.95 -0.35
N LYS A 67 3.85 11.34 0.64
CA LYS A 67 4.34 11.25 2.04
C LYS A 67 5.72 10.60 2.15
N TYR A 68 6.03 9.67 1.25
CA TYR A 68 7.27 8.90 1.25
C TYR A 68 8.42 9.57 0.48
N GLY A 69 8.17 10.75 -0.12
CA GLY A 69 9.21 11.55 -0.78
C GLY A 69 9.90 10.80 -1.91
N THR A 70 11.17 10.45 -1.73
CA THR A 70 11.96 9.67 -2.71
C THR A 70 11.90 8.16 -2.50
N ASN A 71 11.27 7.70 -1.42
CA ASN A 71 11.07 6.27 -1.17
C ASN A 71 9.83 5.79 -1.92
N HIS A 72 10.04 5.00 -2.98
CA HIS A 72 9.00 4.45 -3.85
C HIS A 72 8.78 2.96 -3.55
N TRP A 73 8.61 2.60 -2.28
CA TRP A 73 8.52 1.21 -1.82
C TRP A 73 7.46 0.36 -2.53
N TRP A 74 6.39 0.98 -3.06
CA TRP A 74 5.37 0.27 -3.86
C TRP A 74 5.93 -0.33 -5.16
N LEU A 75 7.04 0.21 -5.67
CA LEU A 75 7.80 -0.31 -6.81
C LEU A 75 8.86 -1.35 -6.42
N SER A 76 9.06 -1.59 -5.12
CA SER A 76 10.05 -2.57 -4.65
C SER A 76 9.65 -4.00 -5.04
N ASP A 77 10.66 -4.81 -5.34
CA ASP A 77 10.57 -6.26 -5.50
C ASP A 77 10.90 -7.00 -4.19
N GLU A 78 11.50 -6.31 -3.22
CA GLU A 78 11.85 -6.87 -1.91
C GLU A 78 10.60 -7.05 -1.03
N PRO A 79 10.18 -8.29 -0.71
CA PRO A 79 8.92 -8.55 -0.01
C PRO A 79 8.83 -7.87 1.37
N ALA A 80 9.93 -7.89 2.14
CA ALA A 80 9.98 -7.29 3.48
C ALA A 80 9.75 -5.78 3.44
N VAL A 81 10.33 -5.09 2.44
CA VAL A 81 10.11 -3.66 2.22
C VAL A 81 8.64 -3.39 1.91
N VAL A 82 8.05 -4.15 0.98
CA VAL A 82 6.66 -3.95 0.55
C VAL A 82 5.68 -4.23 1.69
N ALA A 83 5.86 -5.33 2.42
CA ALA A 83 5.01 -5.72 3.54
C ALA A 83 5.07 -4.68 4.67
N HIS A 84 6.28 -4.31 5.10
CA HIS A 84 6.50 -3.32 6.17
C HIS A 84 5.81 -1.99 5.86
N PHE A 85 6.09 -1.41 4.69
CA PHE A 85 5.53 -0.09 4.38
C PHE A 85 4.02 -0.12 4.12
N GLN A 86 3.48 -1.18 3.50
CA GLN A 86 2.03 -1.27 3.27
C GLN A 86 1.24 -1.47 4.58
N MET A 87 1.78 -2.21 5.56
CA MET A 87 1.14 -2.38 6.88
C MET A 87 1.03 -1.06 7.65
N HIS A 88 1.91 -0.10 7.35
CA HIS A 88 1.96 1.21 7.99
C HIS A 88 1.30 2.33 7.17
N GLU A 89 0.75 2.00 5.99
CA GLU A 89 0.01 2.94 5.15
C GLU A 89 -1.46 2.55 5.08
N GLU A 90 -2.33 3.49 5.44
CA GLU A 90 -3.79 3.31 5.38
C GLU A 90 -4.27 3.07 3.94
N LYS A 91 -3.64 3.74 2.97
CA LYS A 91 -3.96 3.56 1.57
C LYS A 91 -3.27 2.31 0.99
N PHE A 92 -4.01 1.41 0.39
CA PHE A 92 -3.44 0.29 -0.36
C PHE A 92 -2.74 0.76 -1.64
N LEU A 93 -1.45 1.10 -1.58
CA LEU A 93 -0.64 1.54 -2.72
C LEU A 93 -0.18 0.38 -3.60
N ILE A 94 -0.50 -0.86 -3.24
CA ILE A 94 -0.24 -2.06 -4.02
C ILE A 94 -1.53 -2.89 -4.16
N PRO A 95 -1.64 -3.76 -5.19
CA PRO A 95 -2.71 -4.75 -5.26
C PRO A 95 -2.71 -5.67 -4.03
N PHE A 96 -3.90 -6.10 -3.60
CA PHE A 96 -4.04 -6.98 -2.43
C PHE A 96 -3.24 -8.28 -2.56
N ASP A 97 -3.20 -8.90 -3.74
CA ASP A 97 -2.41 -10.11 -3.97
C ASP A 97 -0.90 -9.87 -3.79
N LYS A 98 -0.39 -8.70 -4.21
CA LYS A 98 1.01 -8.30 -3.96
C LYS A 98 1.23 -8.09 -2.47
N TYR A 99 0.28 -7.51 -1.76
CA TYR A 99 0.36 -7.30 -0.31
C TYR A 99 0.44 -8.63 0.45
N GLN A 100 -0.55 -9.50 0.26
CA GLN A 100 -0.59 -10.80 0.93
C GLN A 100 0.66 -11.62 0.61
N SER A 101 1.03 -11.74 -0.68
CA SER A 101 2.21 -12.52 -1.06
C SER A 101 3.53 -11.92 -0.54
N SER A 102 3.61 -10.59 -0.38
CA SER A 102 4.79 -9.95 0.22
C SER A 102 4.93 -10.32 1.69
N ILE A 103 3.83 -10.32 2.44
CA ILE A 103 3.82 -10.76 3.84
C ILE A 103 4.23 -12.22 3.94
N GLU A 104 3.58 -13.09 3.15
CA GLU A 104 3.84 -14.54 3.20
C GLU A 104 5.30 -14.89 2.91
N LYS A 105 5.92 -14.21 1.93
CA LYS A 105 7.34 -14.35 1.62
C LYS A 105 8.24 -13.81 2.73
N THR A 106 7.84 -12.72 3.37
CA THR A 106 8.59 -12.08 4.46
C THR A 106 8.66 -12.98 5.69
N ILE A 107 7.53 -13.56 6.10
CA ILE A 107 7.47 -14.42 7.29
C ILE A 107 7.73 -15.90 6.97
N GLY A 108 7.86 -16.27 5.69
CA GLY A 108 8.15 -17.64 5.26
C GLY A 108 6.98 -18.63 5.40
N ARG A 109 5.73 -18.15 5.50
CA ARG A 109 4.53 -19.01 5.52
C ARG A 109 3.32 -18.35 4.88
N LYS A 110 2.35 -19.17 4.44
CA LYS A 110 1.03 -18.66 4.03
C LYS A 110 0.29 -18.07 5.21
N ILE A 111 -0.57 -17.07 4.96
CA ILE A 111 -1.43 -16.47 5.98
C ILE A 111 -2.91 -16.59 5.63
N GLU A 112 -3.77 -16.59 6.64
CA GLU A 112 -5.22 -16.55 6.51
C GLU A 112 -5.73 -15.10 6.60
N MET A 113 -6.90 -14.81 6.02
CA MET A 113 -7.41 -13.44 5.91
C MET A 113 -7.60 -12.73 7.26
N HIS A 114 -8.00 -13.45 8.31
CA HIS A 114 -8.16 -12.83 9.64
C HIS A 114 -6.82 -12.49 10.29
N GLU A 115 -5.72 -13.11 9.85
CA GLU A 115 -4.39 -12.86 10.40
C GLU A 115 -3.87 -11.47 10.01
N LEU A 116 -4.39 -10.91 8.91
CA LEU A 116 -4.12 -9.53 8.49
C LEU A 116 -4.62 -8.47 9.47
N LEU A 117 -5.45 -8.86 10.45
CA LEU A 117 -5.98 -7.97 11.49
C LEU A 117 -5.15 -8.01 12.78
N LEU A 118 -4.09 -8.82 12.82
CA LEU A 118 -3.29 -9.06 14.02
C LEU A 118 -2.07 -8.15 14.07
N THR A 119 -1.86 -7.51 15.21
CA THR A 119 -0.66 -6.69 15.46
C THR A 119 0.60 -7.55 15.49
N GLU A 120 0.49 -8.80 15.92
CA GLU A 120 1.59 -9.77 15.95
C GLU A 120 2.13 -10.05 14.55
N LEU A 121 1.28 -10.03 13.52
CA LEU A 121 1.73 -10.18 12.14
C LEU A 121 2.56 -8.97 11.70
N THR A 122 2.15 -7.77 12.09
CA THR A 122 2.91 -6.52 11.85
C THR A 122 4.26 -6.59 12.54
N ASP A 123 4.29 -6.98 13.82
CA ASP A 123 5.53 -7.09 14.60
C ASP A 123 6.52 -8.08 13.96
N MET A 124 6.03 -9.22 13.48
CA MET A 124 6.87 -10.20 12.77
C MET A 124 7.46 -9.63 11.46
N VAL A 125 6.66 -8.91 10.68
CA VAL A 125 7.14 -8.25 9.45
C VAL A 125 8.20 -7.20 9.78
N ASP A 126 7.99 -6.41 10.84
CA ASP A 126 8.92 -5.36 11.27
C ASP A 126 10.26 -5.92 11.73
N LYS A 127 10.25 -7.04 12.47
CA LYS A 127 11.48 -7.78 12.83
C LYS A 127 12.27 -8.17 11.59
N VAL A 128 11.63 -8.81 10.61
CA VAL A 128 12.31 -9.24 9.38
C VAL A 128 12.83 -8.04 8.59
N TYR A 129 12.05 -6.96 8.50
CA TYR A 129 12.48 -5.73 7.84
C TYR A 129 13.70 -5.08 8.54
N ALA A 130 13.77 -5.16 9.88
CA ALA A 130 14.93 -4.73 10.66
C ALA A 130 16.17 -5.64 10.49
N GLY A 131 16.05 -6.75 9.75
CA GLY A 131 17.11 -7.73 9.54
C GLY A 131 17.20 -8.79 10.62
N GLU A 132 16.18 -8.91 11.48
CA GLU A 132 16.10 -9.95 12.49
C GLU A 132 15.56 -11.25 11.90
N GLN A 133 15.97 -12.38 12.47
CA GLN A 133 15.40 -13.68 12.14
C GLN A 133 14.23 -13.98 13.06
N LEU A 134 13.12 -14.42 12.48
CA LEU A 134 11.98 -14.92 13.25
C LEU A 134 12.36 -16.20 13.98
N THR A 135 12.02 -16.25 15.25
CA THR A 135 12.26 -17.39 16.14
C THR A 135 11.05 -18.32 16.17
N GLU A 136 11.23 -19.54 16.66
CA GLU A 136 10.11 -20.47 16.87
C GLU A 136 9.06 -19.89 17.83
N ASP A 137 9.50 -19.17 18.86
CA ASP A 137 8.61 -18.51 19.83
C ASP A 137 7.71 -17.45 19.18
N ASP A 138 8.24 -16.71 18.18
CA ASP A 138 7.44 -15.73 17.42
C ASP A 138 6.26 -16.42 16.72
N PHE A 139 6.51 -17.57 16.08
CA PHE A 139 5.46 -18.33 15.40
C PHE A 139 4.47 -18.95 16.39
N ILE A 140 4.95 -19.48 17.52
CA ILE A 140 4.09 -20.04 18.56
C ILE A 140 3.13 -18.98 19.10
N GLN A 141 3.65 -17.79 19.43
CA GLN A 141 2.83 -16.68 19.91
C GLN A 141 1.81 -16.25 18.85
N PHE A 142 2.26 -16.08 17.61
CA PHE A 142 1.39 -15.67 16.51
C PHE A 142 0.27 -16.68 16.24
N GLU A 143 0.56 -17.97 16.24
CA GLU A 143 -0.45 -19.02 16.09
C GLU A 143 -1.49 -19.02 17.21
N GLN A 144 -1.06 -18.80 18.45
CA GLN A 144 -1.98 -18.77 19.59
C GLN A 144 -2.97 -17.61 19.45
N VAL A 145 -2.48 -16.42 19.13
CA VAL A 145 -3.34 -15.24 18.93
C VAL A 145 -4.23 -15.40 17.70
N SER A 146 -3.70 -15.95 16.60
CA SER A 146 -4.48 -16.25 15.40
C SER A 146 -5.64 -17.20 15.66
N LYS A 147 -5.42 -18.28 16.43
CA LYS A 147 -6.46 -19.23 16.82
C LYS A 147 -7.57 -18.56 17.63
N LEU A 148 -7.19 -17.77 18.65
CA LEU A 148 -8.15 -17.02 19.47
C LEU A 148 -8.96 -16.04 18.63
N LYS A 149 -8.31 -15.32 17.70
CA LYS A 149 -9.01 -14.37 16.84
C LYS A 149 -9.97 -15.06 15.90
N ARG A 150 -9.57 -16.20 15.33
CA ARG A 150 -10.45 -17.01 14.47
C ARG A 150 -11.69 -17.49 15.23
N GLU A 151 -11.51 -17.98 16.45
CA GLU A 151 -12.63 -18.42 17.31
C GLU A 151 -13.58 -17.27 17.64
N ASP A 152 -13.05 -16.10 17.99
CA ASP A 152 -13.83 -14.88 18.23
C ASP A 152 -14.67 -14.50 17.00
N LEU A 153 -14.08 -14.50 15.81
CA LEU A 153 -14.78 -14.21 14.56
C LEU A 153 -15.86 -15.25 14.21
N ILE A 154 -15.63 -16.52 14.53
CA ILE A 154 -16.63 -17.59 14.38
C ILE A 154 -17.79 -17.36 15.35
N GLN A 155 -17.50 -17.06 16.62
CA GLN A 155 -18.51 -16.83 17.64
C GLN A 155 -19.43 -15.64 17.30
N HIS A 156 -18.88 -14.61 16.67
CA HIS A 156 -19.62 -13.43 16.22
C HIS A 156 -20.22 -13.56 14.80
N GLY A 157 -20.14 -14.74 14.18
CA GLY A 157 -20.74 -15.01 12.86
C GLY A 157 -20.06 -14.28 11.70
N VAL A 158 -18.83 -13.80 11.88
CA VAL A 158 -18.02 -13.16 10.84
C VAL A 158 -17.35 -14.21 9.95
N LEU A 159 -16.89 -15.32 10.55
CA LEU A 159 -16.36 -16.48 9.84
C LEU A 159 -17.28 -17.68 10.02
N PHE A 160 -17.43 -18.47 8.96
CA PHE A 160 -18.16 -19.74 9.01
C PHE A 160 -17.21 -20.87 9.45
N ARG A 161 -17.74 -21.83 10.23
CA ARG A 161 -16.99 -23.00 10.70
C ARG A 161 -16.61 -23.93 9.56
#